data_AF-A0A059LT22-F1
#
_entry.id   AF-A0A059LT22-F1
#
_cell.length_a   1.000
_cell.length_b   1.000
_cell.length_c   1.000
_cell.angle_alpha   90.00
_cell.angle_beta   90.00
_cell.angle_gamma   90.00
#
_symmetry.space_group_name_H-M   'P 1'
#
loop_
_entity.id
_entity.type
_entity.pdbx_description
1 polymer ?
#
loop_
_entity_poly.entity_id
_entity_poly.type
_entity_poly.pdbx_seq_one_letter_code
_entity_poly.pdbx_strand_id
1 'polypeptide(L)'
;MDARRLDRLLQAHGHAPQTSLGSAAETLSPPPEVEPVPEDPVTRILHHGKTRDYFSMLELPPPTLDALGRPSWEVPAADISKAYRRLSVRVHPDKLPGPEAREAFELLNAAHRALTDPGELELLLRERAKETELRSARVQGGGGLEDRATSVSTQRKAAQDLRRKEAADLQSSVAEHARARLEQAKRRKLALQRREAREAAAAGEEAPGEEDRSERVEVREARPEGPGAPEAAGDGRDDEDRAAELRRKAAAQRRQRHR
;
A
#
# COMPACT_ATOMS: atom_id res chain seq x y z
N MET A 1 11.79 -98.65 -9.20
CA MET A 1 10.59 -98.77 -8.35
C MET A 1 9.92 -97.41 -8.34
N ASP A 2 8.98 -97.25 -9.27
CA ASP A 2 8.07 -96.11 -9.44
C ASP A 2 7.26 -95.80 -8.18
N ALA A 3 6.91 -94.51 -8.01
CA ALA A 3 5.59 -94.10 -7.51
C ALA A 3 5.38 -92.59 -7.62
N ARG A 4 4.99 -92.12 -8.82
CA ARG A 4 4.01 -91.04 -8.90
C ARG A 4 2.66 -91.61 -8.47
N ARG A 5 2.16 -91.31 -7.26
CA ARG A 5 0.73 -91.37 -6.89
C ARG A 5 0.54 -91.06 -5.40
N LEU A 6 -0.63 -90.48 -5.09
CA LEU A 6 -1.13 -90.00 -3.79
C LEU A 6 -0.66 -88.58 -3.51
N ASP A 7 -1.21 -87.56 -4.17
CA ASP A 7 -2.63 -87.18 -4.23
C ASP A 7 -3.25 -87.03 -2.83
N ARG A 8 -3.69 -85.79 -2.58
CA ARG A 8 -4.73 -85.40 -1.61
C ARG A 8 -4.61 -85.99 -0.21
N LEU A 9 -4.04 -85.21 0.70
CA LEU A 9 -4.56 -85.06 2.07
C LEU A 9 -3.76 -83.99 2.81
N LEU A 10 -4.18 -82.73 2.69
CA LEU A 10 -4.17 -81.72 3.77
C LEU A 10 -4.72 -80.40 3.22
N GLN A 11 -6.02 -80.44 2.98
CA GLN A 11 -6.84 -79.26 2.78
C GLN A 11 -7.34 -78.83 4.16
N ALA A 12 -6.62 -77.94 4.84
CA ALA A 12 -7.09 -77.30 6.07
C ALA A 12 -6.29 -76.02 6.38
N HIS A 13 -7.00 -74.89 6.27
CA HIS A 13 -6.79 -73.63 6.99
C HIS A 13 -5.49 -72.83 6.77
N GLY A 14 -5.54 -71.99 5.73
CA GLY A 14 -4.77 -70.75 5.61
C GLY A 14 -5.62 -69.65 4.98
N HIS A 15 -6.72 -69.27 5.64
CA HIS A 15 -7.52 -68.09 5.26
C HIS A 15 -6.74 -66.83 5.65
N ALA A 16 -5.91 -66.31 4.73
CA ALA A 16 -5.45 -64.93 4.79
C ALA A 16 -6.63 -64.03 4.39
N PRO A 17 -6.97 -62.98 5.16
CA PRO A 17 -7.92 -61.99 4.69
C PRO A 17 -7.27 -61.25 3.52
N GLN A 18 -7.86 -61.40 2.34
CA GLN A 18 -7.60 -60.51 1.22
C GLN A 18 -8.06 -59.13 1.63
N THR A 19 -7.12 -58.27 2.02
CA THR A 19 -7.31 -56.83 1.98
C THR A 19 -7.50 -56.47 0.51
N SER A 20 -8.77 -56.30 0.15
CA SER A 20 -9.19 -55.63 -1.06
C SER A 20 -8.42 -54.32 -1.16
N LEU A 21 -7.43 -54.26 -2.05
CA LEU A 21 -7.03 -53.01 -2.69
C LEU A 21 -8.22 -52.60 -3.56
N GLY A 22 -9.21 -52.03 -2.88
CA GLY A 22 -10.23 -51.22 -3.49
C GLY A 22 -9.49 -50.15 -4.26
N SER A 23 -9.56 -50.29 -5.58
CA SER A 23 -9.43 -49.22 -6.56
C SER A 23 -10.41 -48.12 -6.13
N ALA A 24 -9.98 -47.30 -5.17
CA ALA A 24 -10.44 -45.94 -5.06
C ALA A 24 -9.89 -45.26 -6.32
N ALA A 25 -10.67 -45.37 -7.40
CA ALA A 25 -10.72 -44.32 -8.38
C ALA A 25 -10.83 -43.05 -7.55
N GLU A 26 -9.71 -42.34 -7.47
CA GLU A 26 -9.62 -40.98 -7.03
C GLU A 26 -10.61 -40.25 -7.94
N THR A 27 -11.83 -40.12 -7.45
CA THR A 27 -12.85 -39.25 -8.01
C THR A 27 -12.30 -37.86 -7.77
N LEU A 28 -11.37 -37.48 -8.65
CA LEU A 28 -10.91 -36.14 -8.84
C LEU A 28 -12.20 -35.36 -9.08
N SER A 29 -12.66 -34.71 -8.03
CA SER A 29 -13.79 -33.80 -8.07
C SER A 29 -13.56 -32.93 -9.30
N PRO A 30 -14.49 -32.89 -10.26
CA PRO A 30 -14.30 -32.05 -11.43
C PRO A 30 -13.96 -30.63 -10.94
N PRO A 31 -13.02 -29.94 -11.59
CA PRO A 31 -12.79 -28.52 -11.30
C PRO A 31 -14.16 -27.83 -11.33
N PRO A 32 -14.44 -26.86 -10.44
CA PRO A 32 -15.75 -26.23 -10.37
C PRO A 32 -16.13 -25.83 -11.77
N GLU A 33 -17.22 -26.43 -12.27
CA GLU A 33 -17.80 -26.10 -13.55
C GLU A 33 -17.85 -24.58 -13.62
N VAL A 34 -17.05 -24.03 -14.53
CA VAL A 34 -17.17 -22.64 -14.93
C VAL A 34 -18.60 -22.55 -15.45
N GLU A 35 -19.50 -22.01 -14.63
CA GLU A 35 -20.90 -21.84 -15.01
C GLU A 35 -20.92 -21.24 -16.42
N PRO A 36 -21.76 -21.77 -17.32
CA PRO A 36 -21.76 -21.34 -18.71
C PRO A 36 -21.93 -19.82 -18.73
N VAL A 37 -20.87 -19.13 -19.14
CA VAL A 37 -20.87 -17.69 -19.30
C VAL A 37 -22.08 -17.39 -20.17
N PRO A 38 -23.07 -16.61 -19.70
CA PRO A 38 -24.26 -16.35 -20.50
C PRO A 38 -23.80 -15.82 -21.86
N GLU A 39 -24.12 -16.57 -22.92
CA GLU A 39 -23.55 -16.37 -24.26
C GLU A 39 -23.92 -14.99 -24.84
N ASP A 40 -24.94 -14.36 -24.25
CA ASP A 40 -25.39 -13.02 -24.56
C ASP A 40 -24.72 -11.95 -23.64
N PRO A 41 -23.97 -11.00 -24.22
CA PRO A 41 -23.30 -9.95 -23.45
C PRO A 41 -24.27 -9.05 -22.68
N VAL A 42 -25.50 -8.86 -23.15
CA VAL A 42 -26.51 -8.04 -22.46
C VAL A 42 -26.91 -8.69 -21.13
N THR A 43 -27.27 -9.97 -21.16
CA THR A 43 -27.63 -10.75 -19.97
C THR A 43 -26.51 -10.76 -18.94
N ARG A 44 -25.26 -10.94 -19.39
CA ARG A 44 -24.09 -10.91 -18.50
C ARG A 44 -23.91 -9.55 -17.81
N ILE A 45 -24.04 -8.47 -18.58
CA ILE A 45 -23.88 -7.11 -18.05
C ILE A 45 -24.99 -6.80 -17.03
N LEU A 46 -26.23 -7.20 -17.31
CA LEU A 46 -27.34 -7.03 -16.37
C LEU A 46 -27.13 -7.83 -15.08
N HIS A 47 -26.63 -9.06 -15.17
CA HIS A 47 -26.33 -9.89 -14.01
C HIS A 47 -25.24 -9.26 -13.13
N HIS A 48 -24.10 -8.90 -13.71
CA HIS A 48 -22.99 -8.32 -12.97
C HIS A 48 -23.24 -6.88 -12.52
N GLY A 49 -24.14 -6.15 -13.20
CA GLY A 49 -24.61 -4.83 -12.77
C GLY A 49 -25.27 -4.87 -11.39
N LYS A 50 -26.08 -5.92 -11.11
CA LYS A 50 -26.73 -6.11 -9.80
C LYS A 50 -25.73 -6.35 -8.69
N THR A 51 -24.66 -7.10 -8.97
CA THR A 51 -23.59 -7.40 -8.02
C THR A 51 -22.46 -6.37 -8.03
N ARG A 52 -22.60 -5.26 -8.78
CA ARG A 52 -21.56 -4.24 -9.01
C ARG A 52 -20.19 -4.85 -9.35
N ASP A 53 -20.21 -5.92 -10.15
CA ASP A 53 -18.99 -6.59 -10.60
C ASP A 53 -18.52 -6.02 -11.95
N TYR A 54 -17.94 -4.83 -11.90
CA TYR A 54 -17.46 -4.18 -13.12
C TYR A 54 -16.31 -4.94 -13.79
N PHE A 55 -15.53 -5.71 -13.03
CA PHE A 55 -14.43 -6.52 -13.56
C PHE A 55 -14.96 -7.67 -14.42
N SER A 56 -15.88 -8.47 -13.87
CA SER A 56 -16.52 -9.58 -14.62
C SER A 56 -17.40 -9.07 -15.77
N MET A 57 -18.05 -7.91 -15.59
CA MET A 57 -18.85 -7.26 -16.64
C MET A 57 -18.03 -6.92 -17.89
N LEU A 58 -16.82 -6.37 -17.69
CA LEU A 58 -15.92 -5.97 -18.78
C LEU A 58 -14.99 -7.09 -19.26
N GLU A 59 -15.14 -8.32 -18.72
CA GLU A 59 -14.24 -9.45 -18.98
C GLU A 59 -12.76 -9.13 -18.63
N LEU A 60 -12.57 -8.33 -17.57
CA LEU A 60 -11.25 -7.99 -17.04
C LEU A 60 -10.86 -8.93 -15.90
N PRO A 61 -9.55 -9.18 -15.70
CA PRO A 61 -9.11 -10.01 -14.60
C PRO A 61 -9.54 -9.39 -13.26
N PRO A 62 -10.02 -10.21 -12.31
CA PRO A 62 -10.40 -9.74 -11.00
C PRO A 62 -9.18 -9.23 -10.23
N PRO A 63 -9.37 -8.28 -9.29
CA PRO A 63 -8.28 -7.81 -8.45
C PRO A 63 -7.81 -8.93 -7.51
N THR A 64 -6.49 -9.08 -7.39
CA THR A 64 -5.86 -10.07 -6.51
C THR A 64 -5.49 -9.44 -5.18
N LEU A 65 -5.62 -10.19 -4.09
CA LEU A 65 -5.09 -9.78 -2.79
C LEU A 65 -3.61 -10.14 -2.69
N ASP A 66 -2.77 -9.15 -2.39
CA ASP A 66 -1.37 -9.38 -2.05
C ASP A 66 -1.23 -10.05 -0.67
N ALA A 67 -0.04 -10.57 -0.34
CA ALA A 67 0.29 -11.20 0.95
C ALA A 67 0.00 -10.31 2.18
N LEU A 68 -0.10 -8.99 1.98
CA LEU A 68 -0.48 -8.01 2.99
C LEU A 68 -1.98 -7.72 3.06
N GLY A 69 -2.81 -8.42 2.29
CA GLY A 69 -4.25 -8.20 2.19
C GLY A 69 -4.63 -6.91 1.45
N ARG A 70 -3.70 -6.32 0.71
CA ARG A 70 -3.94 -5.12 -0.11
C ARG A 70 -4.48 -5.56 -1.48
N PRO A 71 -5.57 -4.95 -1.98
CA PRO A 71 -6.02 -5.21 -3.34
C PRO A 71 -4.99 -4.65 -4.34
N SER A 72 -4.48 -5.52 -5.21
CA SER A 72 -3.64 -5.16 -6.34
C SER A 72 -4.41 -5.42 -7.64
N TRP A 73 -4.41 -4.43 -8.52
CA TRP A 73 -5.00 -4.54 -9.86
C TRP A 73 -4.06 -3.88 -10.87
N GLU A 74 -3.43 -4.71 -11.71
CA GLU A 74 -2.39 -4.27 -12.64
C GLU A 74 -2.92 -3.89 -14.04
N VAL A 75 -4.24 -3.83 -14.22
CA VAL A 75 -4.83 -3.55 -15.54
C VAL A 75 -4.70 -2.07 -15.86
N PRO A 76 -4.05 -1.70 -16.99
CA PRO A 76 -3.92 -0.31 -17.39
C PRO A 76 -5.24 0.23 -17.96
N ALA A 77 -5.45 1.55 -17.85
CA ALA A 77 -6.65 2.21 -18.36
C ALA A 77 -6.91 1.99 -19.87
N ALA A 78 -5.84 1.76 -20.65
CA ALA A 78 -5.94 1.43 -22.07
C ALA A 78 -6.72 0.13 -22.33
N ASP A 79 -6.52 -0.89 -21.50
CA ASP A 79 -7.21 -2.18 -21.64
C ASP A 79 -8.68 -2.07 -21.21
N ILE A 80 -8.98 -1.24 -20.21
CA ILE A 80 -10.35 -0.91 -19.79
C ILE A 80 -11.12 -0.27 -20.95
N SER A 81 -10.51 0.75 -21.58
CA SER A 81 -11.09 1.42 -22.75
C SER A 81 -11.28 0.48 -23.94
N LYS A 82 -10.35 -0.46 -24.15
CA LYS A 82 -10.42 -1.46 -25.23
C LYS A 82 -11.56 -2.44 -25.00
N ALA A 83 -11.69 -2.97 -23.77
CA ALA A 83 -12.78 -3.87 -23.37
C ALA A 83 -14.15 -3.18 -23.50
N TYR A 84 -14.26 -1.94 -23.01
CA TYR A 84 -15.46 -1.12 -23.14
C TYR A 84 -15.87 -0.94 -24.61
N ARG A 85 -14.97 -0.50 -25.49
CA ARG A 85 -15.28 -0.31 -26.93
C ARG A 85 -15.77 -1.61 -27.58
N ARG A 86 -15.13 -2.75 -27.28
CA ARG A 86 -15.51 -4.06 -27.80
C ARG A 86 -16.94 -4.43 -27.39
N LEU A 87 -17.29 -4.22 -26.13
CA LEU A 87 -18.61 -4.56 -25.59
C LEU A 87 -19.69 -3.56 -26.02
N SER A 88 -19.38 -2.27 -26.07
CA SER A 88 -20.30 -1.21 -26.51
C SER A 88 -20.86 -1.45 -27.91
N VAL A 89 -20.04 -1.96 -28.84
CA VAL A 89 -20.51 -2.30 -30.19
C VAL A 89 -21.49 -3.48 -30.17
N ARG A 90 -21.32 -4.42 -29.24
CA ARG A 90 -22.18 -5.62 -29.12
C ARG A 90 -23.51 -5.33 -28.43
N VAL A 91 -23.53 -4.43 -27.44
CA VAL A 91 -24.72 -4.09 -26.65
C VAL A 91 -25.36 -2.75 -27.04
N HIS A 92 -24.98 -2.19 -28.18
CA HIS A 92 -25.48 -0.89 -28.63
C HIS A 92 -27.01 -0.94 -28.86
N PRO A 93 -27.80 0.01 -28.34
CA PRO A 93 -29.26 -0.02 -28.42
C PRO A 93 -29.81 0.09 -29.86
N ASP A 94 -28.97 0.54 -30.81
CA ASP A 94 -29.31 0.58 -32.25
C ASP A 94 -29.37 -0.83 -32.88
N LYS A 95 -28.49 -1.74 -32.45
CA LYS A 95 -28.40 -3.09 -33.02
C LYS A 95 -29.34 -4.08 -32.34
N LEU A 96 -29.52 -3.91 -31.03
CA LEU A 96 -30.42 -4.71 -30.21
C LEU A 96 -31.47 -3.78 -29.61
N PRO A 97 -32.54 -3.45 -30.36
CA PRO A 97 -33.60 -2.60 -29.84
C PRO A 97 -34.35 -3.36 -28.74
N GLY A 98 -34.10 -2.98 -27.48
CA GLY A 98 -34.77 -3.53 -26.31
C GLY A 98 -34.46 -2.70 -25.05
N PRO A 99 -35.36 -2.67 -24.05
CA PRO A 99 -35.11 -1.96 -22.80
C PRO A 99 -33.89 -2.51 -22.07
N GLU A 100 -33.65 -3.83 -22.16
CA GLU A 100 -32.52 -4.55 -21.59
C GLU A 100 -31.18 -4.11 -22.18
N ALA A 101 -31.11 -3.89 -23.49
CA ALA A 101 -29.88 -3.43 -24.14
C ALA A 101 -29.52 -2.00 -23.74
N ARG A 102 -30.52 -1.14 -23.56
CA ARG A 102 -30.31 0.23 -23.06
C ARG A 102 -29.80 0.21 -21.61
N GLU A 103 -30.42 -0.58 -20.74
CA GLU A 103 -30.00 -0.74 -19.36
C GLU A 103 -28.58 -1.32 -19.26
N ALA A 104 -28.27 -2.35 -20.06
CA ALA A 104 -26.93 -2.92 -20.13
C ALA A 104 -25.90 -1.90 -20.61
N PHE A 105 -26.22 -1.08 -21.63
CA PHE A 105 -25.32 -0.04 -22.10
C PHE A 105 -25.08 1.06 -21.05
N GLU A 106 -26.11 1.45 -20.31
CA GLU A 106 -25.99 2.41 -19.20
C GLU A 106 -25.11 1.85 -18.07
N LEU A 107 -25.28 0.58 -17.69
CA LEU A 107 -24.42 -0.12 -16.73
C LEU A 107 -22.98 -0.23 -17.21
N LEU A 108 -22.77 -0.52 -18.50
CA LEU A 108 -21.44 -0.60 -19.11
C LEU A 108 -20.72 0.77 -19.05
N ASN A 109 -21.44 1.87 -19.28
CA ASN A 109 -20.90 3.22 -19.12
C ASN A 109 -20.55 3.51 -17.65
N ALA A 110 -21.42 3.13 -16.71
CA ALA A 110 -21.15 3.29 -15.28
C ALA A 110 -19.89 2.53 -14.85
N ALA A 111 -19.74 1.28 -15.31
CA ALA A 111 -18.56 0.46 -15.05
C ALA A 111 -17.27 1.10 -15.58
N HIS A 112 -17.27 1.58 -16.83
CA HIS A 112 -16.11 2.25 -17.40
C HIS A 112 -15.73 3.52 -16.63
N ARG A 113 -16.73 4.33 -16.22
CA ARG A 113 -16.47 5.54 -15.42
C ARG A 113 -15.89 5.22 -14.06
N ALA A 114 -16.45 4.23 -13.35
CA ALA A 114 -15.99 3.84 -12.02
C ALA A 114 -14.58 3.23 -12.01
N LEU A 115 -14.19 2.55 -13.10
CA LEU A 115 -12.83 1.99 -13.22
C LEU A 115 -11.79 2.99 -13.75
N THR A 116 -12.23 4.06 -14.41
CA THR A 116 -11.33 5.13 -14.90
C THR A 116 -11.04 6.15 -13.80
N ASP A 117 -12.00 6.40 -12.91
CA ASP A 117 -11.79 7.29 -11.77
C ASP A 117 -10.99 6.58 -10.66
N PRO A 118 -9.84 7.13 -10.23
CA PRO A 118 -8.98 6.46 -9.26
C PRO A 118 -9.62 6.36 -7.86
N GLY A 119 -10.50 7.28 -7.48
CA GLY A 119 -11.17 7.26 -6.18
C GLY A 119 -12.26 6.19 -6.11
N GLU A 120 -13.10 6.11 -7.13
CA GLU A 120 -14.11 5.05 -7.25
C GLU A 120 -13.45 3.67 -7.39
N LEU A 121 -12.35 3.58 -8.16
CA LEU A 121 -11.59 2.35 -8.31
C LEU A 121 -11.08 1.84 -6.95
N GLU A 122 -10.48 2.70 -6.12
CA GLU A 122 -9.98 2.31 -4.80
C GLU A 122 -11.10 1.77 -3.90
N LEU A 123 -12.28 2.39 -3.92
CA LEU A 123 -13.44 1.94 -3.15
C LEU A 123 -13.92 0.56 -3.61
N LEU A 124 -14.02 0.35 -4.93
CA LEU A 124 -14.43 -0.93 -5.51
C LEU A 124 -13.43 -2.05 -5.17
N LEU A 125 -12.14 -1.75 -5.27
CA LEU A 125 -11.05 -2.66 -4.91
C LEU A 125 -11.13 -3.05 -3.44
N ARG A 126 -11.39 -2.09 -2.55
CA ARG A 126 -11.54 -2.33 -1.11
C ARG A 126 -12.80 -3.14 -0.78
N GLU A 127 -13.92 -2.86 -1.44
CA GLU A 127 -15.16 -3.62 -1.26
C GLU A 127 -14.97 -5.08 -1.70
N ARG A 128 -14.32 -5.29 -2.86
CA ARG A 128 -13.97 -6.63 -3.34
C ARG A 128 -12.99 -7.35 -2.44
N ALA A 129 -11.95 -6.66 -1.97
CA ALA A 129 -11.02 -7.22 -1.01
C ALA A 129 -11.74 -7.74 0.23
N LYS A 130 -12.66 -6.94 0.78
CA LYS A 130 -13.48 -7.32 1.92
C LYS A 130 -14.39 -8.52 1.62
N GLU A 131 -15.03 -8.53 0.46
CA GLU A 131 -15.89 -9.66 0.05
C GLU A 131 -15.10 -10.95 -0.13
N THR A 132 -13.93 -10.88 -0.77
CA THR A 132 -13.05 -12.05 -0.93
C THR A 132 -12.50 -12.54 0.41
N GLU A 133 -12.19 -11.64 1.35
CA GLU A 133 -11.81 -11.99 2.73
C GLU A 133 -12.97 -12.64 3.49
N LEU A 134 -14.18 -12.11 3.37
CA LEU A 134 -15.39 -12.70 3.96
C LEU A 134 -15.68 -14.09 3.37
N ARG A 135 -15.55 -14.24 2.05
CA ARG A 135 -15.75 -15.50 1.34
C ARG A 135 -14.69 -16.52 1.75
N SER A 136 -13.42 -16.13 1.78
CA SER A 136 -12.33 -17.01 2.22
C SER A 136 -12.48 -17.37 3.70
N ALA A 137 -12.90 -16.43 4.56
CA ALA A 137 -13.21 -16.69 5.96
C ALA A 137 -14.43 -17.63 6.14
N ARG A 138 -15.38 -17.63 5.21
CA ARG A 138 -16.54 -18.55 5.21
C ARG A 138 -16.13 -19.95 4.75
N VAL A 139 -15.34 -20.04 3.69
CA VAL A 139 -14.83 -21.32 3.15
C VAL A 139 -13.82 -21.96 4.12
N GLN A 140 -12.90 -21.18 4.68
CA GLN A 140 -11.98 -21.63 5.74
C GLN A 140 -12.72 -21.90 7.06
N GLY A 141 -13.90 -21.30 7.26
CA GLY A 141 -14.76 -21.54 8.41
C GLY A 141 -15.46 -22.91 8.43
N GLY A 142 -15.25 -23.75 7.42
CA GLY A 142 -15.69 -25.15 7.41
C GLY A 142 -14.79 -26.11 8.18
N GLY A 143 -13.58 -25.68 8.57
CA GLY A 143 -12.73 -26.40 9.53
C GLY A 143 -13.13 -26.06 10.97
N GLY A 144 -12.93 -27.00 11.89
CA GLY A 144 -13.32 -26.86 13.29
C GLY A 144 -12.84 -25.55 13.94
N LEU A 145 -13.51 -25.14 15.03
CA LEU A 145 -13.21 -23.90 15.76
C LEU A 145 -11.73 -23.78 16.19
N GLU A 146 -11.06 -24.92 16.40
CA GLU A 146 -9.64 -25.00 16.76
C GLU A 146 -8.69 -24.71 15.59
N ASP A 147 -8.92 -25.29 14.41
CA ASP A 147 -8.16 -25.02 13.18
C ASP A 147 -8.27 -23.55 12.75
N ARG A 148 -9.43 -22.94 13.05
CA ARG A 148 -9.67 -21.52 12.83
C ARG A 148 -8.86 -20.63 13.78
N ALA A 149 -8.79 -20.99 15.07
CA ALA A 149 -8.04 -20.23 16.06
C ALA A 149 -6.52 -20.27 15.78
N THR A 150 -6.00 -21.41 15.35
CA THR A 150 -4.59 -21.57 14.98
C THR A 150 -4.26 -20.87 13.65
N SER A 151 -5.12 -20.99 12.63
CA SER A 151 -4.91 -20.33 11.33
C SER A 151 -5.01 -18.80 11.41
N VAL A 152 -6.00 -18.27 12.13
CA VAL A 152 -6.15 -16.81 12.30
C VAL A 152 -5.04 -16.24 13.19
N SER A 153 -4.60 -16.97 14.22
CA SER A 153 -3.49 -16.51 15.08
C SER A 153 -2.14 -16.54 14.36
N THR A 154 -1.88 -17.53 13.50
CA THR A 154 -0.66 -17.61 12.68
C THR A 154 -0.64 -16.53 11.60
N GLN A 155 -1.76 -16.30 10.89
CA GLN A 155 -1.87 -15.19 9.93
C GLN A 155 -1.70 -13.82 10.61
N ARG A 156 -2.32 -13.60 11.78
CA ARG A 156 -2.15 -12.35 12.53
C ARG A 156 -0.71 -12.14 13.00
N LYS A 157 -0.05 -13.19 13.48
CA LYS A 157 1.38 -13.13 13.85
C LYS A 157 2.25 -12.81 12.64
N ALA A 158 2.05 -13.49 11.51
CA ALA A 158 2.79 -13.23 10.27
C ALA A 158 2.62 -11.78 9.79
N ALA A 159 1.38 -11.28 9.78
CA ALA A 159 1.09 -9.89 9.42
C ALA A 159 1.70 -8.89 10.43
N GLN A 160 1.72 -9.22 11.72
CA GLN A 160 2.36 -8.39 12.75
C GLN A 160 3.88 -8.36 12.60
N ASP A 161 4.50 -9.49 12.27
CA ASP A 161 5.95 -9.58 12.04
C ASP A 161 6.37 -8.79 10.80
N LEU A 162 5.60 -8.86 9.71
CA LEU A 162 5.80 -8.03 8.52
C LEU A 162 5.71 -6.53 8.86
N ARG A 163 4.65 -6.11 9.56
CA ARG A 163 4.49 -4.72 10.01
C ARG A 163 5.63 -4.26 10.92
N ARG A 164 6.12 -5.14 11.80
CA ARG A 164 7.25 -4.83 12.70
C ARG A 164 8.56 -4.65 11.93
N LYS A 165 8.80 -5.46 10.89
CA LYS A 165 9.97 -5.32 10.01
C LYS A 165 9.91 -4.01 9.24
N GLU A 166 8.79 -3.70 8.59
CA GLU A 166 8.60 -2.42 7.88
C GLU A 166 8.76 -1.22 8.83
N ALA A 167 8.23 -1.30 10.05
CA ALA A 167 8.38 -0.24 11.05
C ALA A 167 9.83 -0.07 11.53
N ALA A 168 10.60 -1.17 11.65
CA ALA A 168 12.01 -1.13 12.02
C ALA A 168 12.85 -0.48 10.91
N ASP A 169 12.58 -0.81 9.64
CA ASP A 169 13.27 -0.22 8.49
C ASP A 169 12.97 1.28 8.32
N LEU A 170 11.73 1.68 8.58
CA LEU A 170 11.37 3.11 8.62
C LEU A 170 12.06 3.82 9.80
N GLN A 171 12.14 3.19 10.97
CA GLN A 171 12.83 3.76 12.13
C GLN A 171 14.33 3.92 11.90
N SER A 172 15.00 2.96 11.25
CA SER A 172 16.42 3.08 10.94
C SER A 172 16.68 4.24 9.97
N SER A 173 15.88 4.36 8.91
CA SER A 173 15.99 5.47 7.94
C SER A 173 15.81 6.85 8.61
N VAL A 174 14.79 6.97 9.48
CA VAL A 174 14.55 8.22 10.25
C VAL A 174 15.70 8.51 11.21
N ALA A 175 16.22 7.50 11.90
CA ALA A 175 17.34 7.65 12.83
C ALA A 175 18.64 8.04 12.11
N GLU A 176 18.90 7.48 10.93
CA GLU A 176 20.05 7.85 10.10
C GLU A 176 19.95 9.30 9.62
N HIS A 177 18.79 9.74 9.14
CA HIS A 177 18.57 11.14 8.78
C HIS A 177 18.77 12.07 9.98
N ALA A 178 18.26 11.72 11.16
CA ALA A 178 18.47 12.50 12.38
C ALA A 178 19.96 12.58 12.77
N ARG A 179 20.69 11.47 12.66
CA ARG A 179 22.14 11.42 12.92
C ARG A 179 22.92 12.29 11.93
N ALA A 180 22.60 12.22 10.64
CA ALA A 180 23.23 13.05 9.62
C ALA A 180 23.00 14.55 9.88
N ARG A 181 21.77 14.96 10.27
CA ARG A 181 21.49 16.36 10.64
C ARG A 181 22.25 16.80 11.88
N LEU A 182 22.34 15.95 12.91
CA LEU A 182 23.13 16.25 14.12
C LEU A 182 24.62 16.35 13.82
N GLU A 183 25.16 15.49 12.96
CA GLU A 183 26.56 15.52 12.57
C GLU A 183 26.88 16.78 11.75
N GLN A 184 26.02 17.15 10.80
CA GLN A 184 26.14 18.40 10.05
C GLN A 184 26.09 19.63 10.99
N ALA A 185 25.18 19.63 11.97
CA ALA A 185 25.09 20.71 12.96
C ALA A 185 26.35 20.80 13.84
N LYS A 186 26.89 19.66 14.29
CA LYS A 186 28.16 19.61 15.05
C LYS A 186 29.34 20.12 14.21
N ARG A 187 29.45 19.71 12.95
CA ARG A 187 30.50 20.18 12.02
C ARG A 187 30.40 21.70 11.81
N ARG A 188 29.20 22.23 11.61
CA ARG A 188 28.95 23.68 11.50
C ARG A 188 29.37 24.42 12.77
N LYS A 189 28.98 23.91 13.94
CA LYS A 189 29.35 24.51 15.23
C LYS A 189 30.87 24.50 15.45
N LEU A 190 31.55 23.39 15.17
CA LEU A 190 33.00 23.29 15.29
C LEU A 190 33.72 24.24 14.31
N ALA A 191 33.23 24.36 13.08
CA ALA A 191 33.79 25.29 12.08
C ALA A 191 33.65 26.75 12.53
N LEU A 192 32.51 27.13 13.11
CA LEU A 192 32.30 28.46 13.70
C LEU A 192 33.24 28.70 14.88
N GLN A 193 33.35 27.75 15.81
CA GLN A 193 34.26 27.86 16.96
C GLN A 193 35.73 27.99 16.52
N ARG A 194 36.15 27.26 15.48
CA ARG A 194 37.50 27.37 14.92
C ARG A 194 37.73 28.72 14.25
N ARG A 195 36.72 29.29 13.59
CA ARG A 195 36.78 30.64 13.01
C ARG A 195 36.92 31.69 14.11
N GLU A 196 36.10 31.59 15.15
CA GLU A 196 36.09 32.48 16.32
C GLU A 196 37.42 32.41 17.08
N ALA A 197 37.99 31.22 17.29
CA ALA A 197 39.30 31.07 17.93
C ALA A 197 40.45 31.69 17.09
N ARG A 198 40.36 31.62 15.75
CA ARG A 198 41.34 32.25 14.86
C ARG A 198 41.23 33.78 14.89
N GLU A 199 40.01 34.30 14.95
CA GLU A 199 39.71 35.74 15.05
C GLU A 199 40.19 36.30 16.40
N ALA A 200 39.95 35.59 17.50
CA ALA A 200 40.45 35.95 18.82
C ALA A 200 42.00 35.92 18.92
N ALA A 201 42.65 34.98 18.24
CA ALA A 201 44.11 34.93 18.17
C ALA A 201 44.70 36.10 17.35
N ALA A 202 44.07 36.46 16.23
CA ALA A 202 44.48 37.60 15.41
C ALA A 202 44.27 38.94 16.14
N ALA A 203 43.16 39.10 16.87
CA ALA A 203 42.91 40.29 17.69
C ALA A 203 43.87 40.42 18.90
N GLY A 204 44.49 39.32 19.33
CA GLY A 204 45.51 39.31 20.37
C GLY A 204 46.93 39.67 19.89
N GLU A 205 47.17 39.64 18.57
CA GLU A 205 48.46 40.00 17.95
C GLU A 205 48.51 41.49 17.50
N GLU A 206 47.37 42.19 17.45
CA GLU A 206 47.29 43.63 17.17
C GLU A 206 47.23 44.48 18.46
N ALA A 207 48.30 44.45 19.27
CA ALA A 207 48.64 45.53 20.21
C ALA A 207 50.10 45.38 20.66
N PRO A 208 51.04 46.26 20.22
CA PRO A 208 51.28 47.48 21.01
C PRO A 208 51.76 48.75 20.23
N GLY A 209 51.52 49.93 20.81
CA GLY A 209 52.11 51.25 20.47
C GLY A 209 51.14 52.21 19.77
N GLU A 210 50.95 53.48 20.12
CA GLU A 210 51.62 54.42 21.02
C GLU A 210 50.66 55.60 21.30
N GLU A 211 50.85 56.28 22.42
CA GLU A 211 50.04 57.37 22.96
C GLU A 211 50.11 58.66 22.11
N ASP A 212 49.02 59.45 22.03
CA ASP A 212 48.91 60.77 22.68
C ASP A 212 47.80 61.66 22.03
N ARG A 213 47.10 62.37 22.92
CA ARG A 213 46.26 63.57 22.78
C ARG A 213 45.81 64.05 21.40
N SER A 214 44.50 64.26 21.25
CA SER A 214 43.91 65.60 21.49
C SER A 214 42.39 65.65 21.32
N GLU A 215 41.79 66.25 22.34
CA GLU A 215 40.62 67.12 22.36
C GLU A 215 39.85 67.46 21.05
N ARG A 216 38.51 67.43 21.18
CA ARG A 216 37.56 68.49 20.80
C ARG A 216 36.92 68.54 19.38
N VAL A 217 35.58 68.50 19.42
CA VAL A 217 34.57 69.33 18.69
C VAL A 217 33.95 68.83 17.35
N GLU A 218 32.60 68.87 17.39
CA GLU A 218 31.55 69.06 16.36
C GLU A 218 31.27 68.06 15.22
N VAL A 219 30.06 67.47 15.33
CA VAL A 219 28.91 67.58 14.42
C VAL A 219 29.21 67.84 12.92
N ARG A 220 28.81 66.89 12.06
CA ARG A 220 27.95 67.14 10.89
C ARG A 220 27.54 65.87 10.13
N GLU A 221 26.28 65.86 9.71
CA GLU A 221 25.63 64.88 8.81
C GLU A 221 26.33 64.75 7.44
N ALA A 222 26.31 63.54 6.87
CA ALA A 222 26.04 63.31 5.45
C ALA A 222 25.69 61.83 5.15
N ARG A 223 24.46 61.60 4.68
CA ARG A 223 23.99 60.48 3.82
C ARG A 223 24.67 60.59 2.41
N PRO A 224 24.44 59.71 1.39
CA PRO A 224 23.94 58.32 1.26
C PRO A 224 24.98 57.42 0.51
N GLU A 225 24.85 56.10 0.33
CA GLU A 225 24.31 55.39 -0.85
C GLU A 225 24.61 53.87 -0.71
N GLY A 226 23.75 52.98 -1.24
CA GLY A 226 24.01 51.52 -1.38
C GLY A 226 24.95 51.21 -2.57
N PRO A 227 24.98 49.99 -3.17
CA PRO A 227 24.24 48.74 -2.92
C PRO A 227 25.14 47.48 -2.80
N GLY A 228 24.57 46.29 -2.55
CA GLY A 228 25.26 45.03 -2.86
C GLY A 228 24.81 43.81 -2.06
N ALA A 229 23.83 43.07 -2.57
CA ALA A 229 23.60 41.67 -2.21
C ALA A 229 24.82 40.81 -2.57
N PRO A 230 24.97 39.63 -1.93
CA PRO A 230 24.68 38.44 -2.73
C PRO A 230 23.83 37.38 -2.00
N GLU A 231 23.05 36.69 -2.83
CA GLU A 231 22.28 35.50 -2.54
C GLU A 231 23.12 34.36 -1.94
N ALA A 232 22.55 33.65 -0.98
CA ALA A 232 22.80 32.23 -0.79
C ALA A 232 21.47 31.54 -0.43
N ALA A 233 21.02 30.70 -1.36
CA ALA A 233 19.82 29.90 -1.31
C ALA A 233 19.85 28.83 -0.21
N GLY A 234 18.66 28.42 0.28
CA GLY A 234 18.48 27.13 0.94
C GLY A 234 17.50 27.10 2.11
N ASP A 235 16.21 27.12 1.79
CA ASP A 235 15.12 26.38 2.45
C ASP A 235 14.93 26.53 3.97
N GLY A 236 14.11 27.52 4.37
CA GLY A 236 13.73 27.79 5.76
C GLY A 236 12.26 28.20 5.91
N ARG A 237 11.37 27.73 5.02
CA ARG A 237 9.95 28.15 5.03
C ARG A 237 9.03 27.36 5.97
N ASP A 238 9.51 26.33 6.66
CA ASP A 238 8.68 25.53 7.57
C ASP A 238 8.89 25.80 9.07
N ASP A 239 9.96 26.50 9.46
CA ASP A 239 10.29 26.72 10.88
C ASP A 239 9.63 27.99 11.47
N GLU A 240 9.36 29.02 10.67
CA GLU A 240 8.66 30.23 11.13
C GLU A 240 7.17 29.99 11.41
N ASP A 241 6.49 29.20 10.57
CA ASP A 241 5.07 28.88 10.77
C ASP A 241 4.85 28.02 12.02
N ARG A 242 5.76 27.09 12.31
CA ARG A 242 5.71 26.26 13.53
C ARG A 242 5.94 27.09 14.80
N ALA A 243 6.87 28.04 14.75
CA ALA A 243 7.12 28.95 15.86
C ALA A 243 5.92 29.89 16.12
N ALA A 244 5.26 30.36 15.06
CA ALA A 244 4.05 31.18 15.14
C ALA A 244 2.85 30.39 15.71
N GLU A 245 2.69 29.12 15.32
CA GLU A 245 1.60 28.27 15.80
C GLU A 245 1.73 27.91 17.29
N LEU A 246 2.96 27.63 17.75
CA LEU A 246 3.24 27.36 19.17
C LEU A 246 2.98 28.59 20.05
N ARG A 247 3.31 29.79 19.56
CA ARG A 247 3.00 31.06 20.26
C ARG A 247 1.49 31.31 20.35
N ARG A 248 0.73 31.01 19.28
CA ARG A 248 -0.74 31.11 19.30
C ARG A 248 -1.38 30.10 20.28
N LYS A 249 -0.91 28.85 20.31
CA LYS A 249 -1.39 27.83 21.26
C LYS A 249 -1.08 28.20 22.72
N ALA A 250 0.11 28.74 23.00
CA ALA A 250 0.48 29.18 24.34
C ALA A 250 -0.38 30.37 24.82
N ALA A 251 -0.71 31.32 23.94
CA ALA A 251 -1.59 32.43 24.26
C ALA A 251 -3.04 31.99 24.52
N ALA A 252 -3.54 30.99 23.78
CA ALA A 252 -4.88 30.43 23.98
C ALA A 252 -5.00 29.67 25.32
N GLN A 253 -3.98 28.88 25.68
CA GLN A 253 -3.97 28.15 26.96
C GLN A 253 -3.89 29.08 28.18
N ARG A 254 -3.19 30.23 28.07
CA ARG A 254 -3.18 31.24 29.14
C ARG A 254 -4.53 31.90 29.36
N ARG A 255 -5.34 32.06 28.31
CA ARG A 255 -6.70 32.62 28.41
C ARG A 255 -7.70 31.65 29.04
N GLN A 256 -7.52 30.34 28.86
CA GLN A 256 -8.38 29.32 29.48
C GLN A 256 -8.08 29.09 30.98
N ARG A 257 -6.89 29.47 31.46
CA ARG A 257 -6.51 29.35 32.88
C ARG A 257 -6.93 30.54 33.75
N HIS A 258 -7.43 31.61 33.14
CA HIS A 258 -7.82 32.85 33.81
C HIS A 258 -9.33 33.13 33.72
N ARG A 259 -10.12 32.13 33.32
CA ARG A 259 -11.58 32.14 33.31
C ARG A 259 -12.08 31.07 34.27
#